data_AF-A0A2P4TFH4-F1
#
_entry.id   AF-A0A2P4TFH4-F1
#
_cell.length_a   1.000
_cell.length_b   1.000
_cell.length_c   1.000
_cell.angle_alpha   90.00
_cell.angle_beta   90.00
_cell.angle_gamma   90.00
#
_symmetry.space_group_name_H-M   'P 1'
#
loop_
_entity.id
_entity.type
_entity.pdbx_description
1 polymer ?
#
loop_
_entity_poly.entity_id
_entity_poly.type
_entity_poly.pdbx_seq_one_letter_code
_entity_poly.pdbx_strand_id
1 'polypeptide(L)'
;IYEHHGQVRLGMMRHLYVVVDGSRTMEDQDLKPNRLTCTLKLLEYFVEEYFDQNPISQMGLIVTKSKRAEKMTELSGNPKKHIAALKKAVDMNCQGEPSLYNSLNLAMQTLKHMPGHTSREVLIVFSSLTTCDPANIYDLIKCLKAVKIRVSVIGLSAEVRVCTVLTRETGGTYHVILDESHYKELLMHHVSPPPASSTSECSLIRMGFPQHTTASLSDQDAKPSFSMAQLENNSEPCLTLDGYFCPQCRAKYCELPVECKICGLTLVSAPHLARSYHHLFPLDAFQEIPLEEYQGERYGSDTCDNNSTFGIVKAAKQKSKIKTTRLLLHPPEGRAVAKLLETVASSRLCSQMEQIHSDDTSPVLGCVVGKGASSGGFQKRYNLSLLQYYKNCKEKV
;
A
#
# COMPACT_ATOMS: atom_id res chain seq x y z
N ILE A 1 -5.99 -14.66 15.47
CA ILE A 1 -6.87 -13.62 16.06
C ILE A 1 -7.15 -12.59 14.97
N TYR A 2 -8.39 -12.58 14.46
CA TYR A 2 -8.96 -11.77 13.37
C TYR A 2 -8.47 -12.02 11.94
N GLU A 3 -9.15 -12.95 11.29
CA GLU A 3 -9.14 -13.17 9.84
C GLU A 3 -10.06 -12.17 9.13
N HIS A 4 -9.50 -11.20 8.40
CA HIS A 4 -10.27 -10.42 7.44
C HIS A 4 -10.33 -11.17 6.10
N HIS A 5 -11.08 -12.27 6.04
CA HIS A 5 -11.38 -13.03 4.81
C HIS A 5 -12.58 -12.47 4.03
N GLY A 6 -12.93 -11.19 4.24
CA GLY A 6 -14.07 -10.55 3.57
C GLY A 6 -13.65 -9.80 2.31
N GLN A 7 -14.38 -10.00 1.22
CA GLN A 7 -14.23 -9.19 0.00
C GLN A 7 -14.83 -7.79 0.23
N VAL A 8 -14.07 -6.95 0.93
CA VAL A 8 -14.48 -5.60 1.34
C VAL A 8 -13.64 -4.54 0.63
N ARG A 9 -14.18 -3.33 0.50
CA ARG A 9 -13.42 -2.20 -0.06
C ARG A 9 -12.30 -1.82 0.91
N LEU A 10 -11.08 -1.66 0.39
CA LEU A 10 -9.90 -1.29 1.17
C LEU A 10 -9.42 0.12 0.80
N GLY A 11 -8.89 0.84 1.77
CA GLY A 11 -8.23 2.13 1.54
C GLY A 11 -6.79 1.91 1.05
N MET A 12 -6.57 1.82 -0.26
CA MET A 12 -5.23 1.52 -0.79
C MET A 12 -4.26 2.70 -0.72
N MET A 13 -4.73 3.93 -0.91
CA MET A 13 -3.92 5.14 -0.78
C MET A 13 -4.06 5.68 0.63
N ARG A 14 -3.03 5.48 1.45
CA ARG A 14 -3.06 5.77 2.88
C ARG A 14 -2.12 6.91 3.23
N HIS A 15 -2.62 7.85 4.03
CA HIS A 15 -1.80 8.86 4.69
C HIS A 15 -1.83 8.59 6.19
N LEU A 16 -0.74 8.00 6.67
CA LEU A 16 -0.59 7.58 8.05
C LEU A 16 0.31 8.55 8.82
N TYR A 17 -0.20 9.10 9.91
CA TYR A 17 0.64 9.75 10.91
C TYR A 17 0.89 8.81 12.08
N VAL A 18 2.15 8.54 12.38
CA VAL A 18 2.53 7.83 13.61
C VAL A 18 2.89 8.86 14.67
N VAL A 19 2.17 8.82 15.79
CA VAL A 19 2.44 9.65 16.96
C VAL A 19 3.12 8.78 18.00
N VAL A 20 4.34 9.15 18.40
CA VAL A 20 5.11 8.45 19.42
C VAL A 20 5.11 9.28 20.69
N ASP A 21 4.72 8.66 21.80
CA ASP A 21 4.83 9.25 23.13
C ASP A 21 6.31 9.31 23.55
N GLY A 22 6.78 10.50 23.92
CA GLY A 22 8.13 10.81 24.40
C GLY A 22 8.12 11.33 25.84
N SER A 23 7.16 10.87 26.64
CA SER A 23 7.03 11.19 28.06
C SER A 23 7.92 10.33 28.97
N ARG A 24 8.01 10.71 30.24
CA ARG A 24 8.82 10.02 31.26
C ARG A 24 8.56 8.51 31.37
N THR A 25 7.35 8.03 31.08
CA THR A 25 7.01 6.60 31.19
C THR A 25 7.65 5.76 30.10
N MET A 26 8.28 6.37 29.08
CA MET A 26 9.05 5.65 28.08
C MET A 26 10.44 5.22 28.55
N GLU A 27 10.91 5.79 29.67
CA GLU A 27 12.18 5.40 30.30
C GLU A 27 12.04 4.11 31.13
N ASP A 28 10.81 3.69 31.43
CA ASP A 28 10.51 2.45 32.14
C ASP A 28 11.05 1.22 31.39
N GLN A 29 11.48 0.22 32.16
CA GLN A 29 12.17 -0.98 31.66
C GLN A 29 11.26 -2.20 31.48
N ASP A 30 9.96 -1.99 31.34
CA ASP A 30 8.99 -3.08 31.09
C ASP A 30 9.30 -3.84 29.80
N LEU A 31 9.80 -3.13 28.79
CA LEU A 31 10.36 -3.68 27.57
C LEU A 31 11.87 -3.45 27.56
N LYS A 32 12.64 -4.44 27.10
CA LYS A 32 14.11 -4.37 27.12
C LYS A 32 14.64 -3.58 25.91
N PRO A 33 15.63 -2.69 26.08
CA PRO A 33 16.20 -2.17 27.34
C PRO A 33 15.32 -1.11 28.03
N ASN A 34 14.57 -0.32 27.25
CA ASN A 34 13.53 0.60 27.72
C ASN A 34 12.38 0.61 26.70
N ARG A 35 11.20 1.11 27.10
CA ARG A 35 10.03 1.18 26.21
C ARG A 35 10.30 2.02 24.96
N LEU A 36 11.07 3.10 25.07
CA LEU A 36 11.42 3.94 23.92
C LEU A 36 12.22 3.16 22.86
N THR A 37 13.33 2.53 23.24
CA THR A 37 14.22 1.83 22.29
C THR A 37 13.50 0.66 21.65
N CYS A 38 12.72 -0.10 22.43
CA CYS A 38 11.88 -1.17 21.89
C CYS A 38 10.87 -0.63 20.87
N THR A 39 10.15 0.45 21.21
CA THR A 39 9.20 1.12 20.32
C THR A 39 9.86 1.61 19.04
N LEU A 40 10.99 2.33 19.13
CA LEU A 40 11.68 2.87 17.96
C LEU A 40 12.21 1.76 17.04
N LYS A 41 12.73 0.67 17.59
CA LYS A 41 13.20 -0.49 16.82
C LYS A 41 12.06 -1.22 16.11
N LEU A 42 10.93 -1.42 16.80
CA LEU A 42 9.75 -2.02 16.19
C LEU A 42 9.12 -1.08 15.15
N LEU A 43 9.19 0.24 15.37
CA LEU A 43 8.76 1.23 14.38
C LEU A 43 9.66 1.24 13.15
N GLU A 44 10.99 1.08 13.29
CA GLU A 44 11.89 0.94 12.14
C GLU A 44 11.47 -0.25 11.25
N TYR A 45 11.22 -1.41 11.88
CA TYR A 45 10.70 -2.58 11.18
C TYR A 45 9.31 -2.33 10.57
N PHE A 46 8.42 -1.65 11.30
CA PHE A 46 7.10 -1.27 10.79
C PHE A 46 7.20 -0.35 9.57
N VAL A 47 8.13 0.61 9.54
CA VAL A 47 8.35 1.49 8.38
C VAL A 47 8.71 0.67 7.15
N GLU A 48 9.66 -0.26 7.28
CA GLU A 48 10.12 -1.10 6.18
C GLU A 48 8.98 -1.96 5.63
N GLU A 49 8.28 -2.70 6.48
CA GLU A 49 7.14 -3.55 6.10
C GLU A 49 5.96 -2.73 5.54
N TYR A 50 5.69 -1.56 6.13
CA TYR A 50 4.61 -0.68 5.68
C TYR A 50 4.82 -0.22 4.24
N PHE A 51 6.03 0.23 3.89
CA PHE A 51 6.34 0.68 2.54
C PHE A 51 6.54 -0.46 1.53
N ASP A 52 6.91 -1.66 1.99
CA ASP A 52 7.00 -2.83 1.11
C ASP A 52 5.60 -3.26 0.62
N GLN A 53 4.64 -3.40 1.55
CA GLN A 53 3.26 -3.79 1.25
C GLN A 53 2.43 -2.65 0.63
N ASN A 54 2.66 -1.40 1.08
CA ASN A 54 1.91 -0.22 0.68
C ASN A 54 2.83 0.84 0.04
N PRO A 55 3.37 0.62 -1.17
CA PRO A 55 4.33 1.53 -1.77
C PRO A 55 3.75 2.91 -2.10
N ILE A 56 2.46 3.01 -2.44
CA ILE A 56 1.80 4.27 -2.80
C ILE A 56 1.38 5.13 -1.61
N SER A 57 1.51 4.60 -0.39
CA SER A 57 1.12 5.28 0.82
C SER A 57 2.19 6.26 1.28
N GLN A 58 1.81 7.21 2.12
CA GLN A 58 2.74 8.16 2.75
C GLN A 58 2.64 8.02 4.26
N MET A 59 3.77 8.29 4.92
CA MET A 59 3.86 8.26 6.37
C MET A 59 4.49 9.54 6.89
N GLY A 60 4.06 9.99 8.07
CA GLY A 60 4.67 11.08 8.81
C GLY A 60 4.87 10.69 10.28
N LEU A 61 5.91 11.23 10.91
CA LEU A 61 6.25 10.95 12.31
C LEU A 61 6.08 12.21 13.16
N ILE A 62 5.35 12.08 14.27
CA ILE A 62 5.16 13.10 15.28
C ILE A 62 5.59 12.52 16.62
N VAL A 63 6.34 13.29 17.41
CA VAL A 63 6.63 12.95 18.80
C VAL A 63 5.88 13.91 19.71
N THR A 64 5.32 13.39 20.80
CA THR A 64 4.80 14.22 21.88
C THR A 64 5.74 14.20 23.08
N LYS A 65 6.21 15.38 23.48
CA LYS A 65 7.19 15.56 24.55
C LYS A 65 6.92 16.90 25.24
N SER A 66 7.13 16.98 26.55
CA SER A 66 6.96 18.23 27.31
C SER A 66 5.62 18.96 27.06
N LYS A 67 4.50 18.22 26.98
CA LYS A 67 3.14 18.73 26.71
C LYS A 67 2.96 19.40 25.34
N ARG A 68 3.91 19.18 24.43
CA ARG A 68 3.89 19.69 23.04
C ARG A 68 3.95 18.53 22.06
N ALA A 69 3.64 18.83 20.80
CA ALA A 69 3.78 17.92 19.69
C ALA A 69 4.77 18.49 18.68
N GLU A 70 5.76 17.70 18.31
CA GLU A 70 6.82 18.05 17.39
C GLU A 70 6.78 17.11 16.19
N LYS A 71 6.72 17.67 14.99
CA LYS A 71 6.75 16.90 13.74
C LYS A 71 8.20 16.51 13.45
N MET A 72 8.54 15.25 13.68
CA MET A 72 9.88 14.72 13.38
C MET A 72 10.13 14.58 11.89
N THR A 73 9.11 14.11 11.15
CA THR A 73 9.23 13.91 9.71
C THR A 73 7.93 14.28 9.03
N GLU A 74 8.06 14.89 7.86
CA GLU A 74 6.92 15.25 7.04
C GLU A 74 6.31 14.05 6.34
N LEU A 75 5.02 14.19 6.00
CA LEU A 75 4.27 13.18 5.27
C LEU A 75 4.97 12.93 3.93
N SER A 76 5.63 11.79 3.82
CA SER A 76 6.47 11.45 2.68
C SER A 76 6.52 9.94 2.45
N GLY A 77 6.79 9.55 1.21
CA GLY A 77 6.89 8.15 0.78
C GLY A 77 8.29 7.53 0.86
N ASN A 78 9.27 8.23 1.44
CA ASN A 78 10.65 7.74 1.48
C ASN A 78 10.97 7.06 2.83
N PRO A 79 11.15 5.72 2.88
CA PRO A 79 11.43 5.01 4.12
C PRO A 79 12.75 5.45 4.76
N LYS A 80 13.79 5.75 3.96
CA LYS A 80 15.13 6.12 4.47
C LYS A 80 15.08 7.36 5.36
N LYS A 81 14.23 8.34 5.01
CA LYS A 81 14.07 9.59 5.77
C LYS A 81 13.46 9.32 7.14
N HIS A 82 12.44 8.47 7.18
CA HIS A 82 11.76 8.07 8.43
C HIS A 82 12.67 7.23 9.32
N ILE A 83 13.39 6.26 8.74
CA ILE A 83 14.35 5.42 9.48
C ILE A 83 15.49 6.27 10.06
N ALA A 84 16.03 7.22 9.29
CA ALA A 84 17.06 8.13 9.79
C ALA A 84 16.54 9.01 10.95
N ALA A 85 15.29 9.47 10.87
CA ALA A 85 14.66 10.21 11.96
C ALA A 85 14.47 9.33 13.21
N LEU A 86 14.02 8.08 13.06
CA LEU A 86 13.88 7.13 14.17
C LEU A 86 15.23 6.80 14.83
N LYS A 87 16.29 6.62 14.05
CA LYS A 87 17.66 6.42 14.58
C LYS A 87 18.15 7.62 15.37
N LYS A 88 17.87 8.83 14.89
CA LYS A 88 18.15 10.08 15.64
C LYS A 88 17.29 10.21 16.90
N ALA A 89 16.10 9.63 16.91
CA ALA A 89 15.18 9.66 18.06
C ALA A 89 15.63 8.75 19.21
N VAL A 90 16.56 7.82 19.00
CA VAL A 90 17.06 6.92 20.06
C VAL A 90 17.77 7.72 21.15
N ASP A 91 18.48 8.78 20.79
CA ASP A 91 19.19 9.67 21.72
C ASP A 91 18.26 10.75 22.33
N MET A 92 16.94 10.64 22.13
CA MET A 92 15.98 11.61 22.65
C MET A 92 15.73 11.40 24.15
N ASN A 93 15.96 12.44 24.95
CA ASN A 93 15.57 12.42 26.37
C ASN A 93 14.04 12.45 26.50
N CYS A 94 13.44 11.43 27.12
CA CYS A 94 12.00 11.35 27.31
C CYS A 94 11.58 12.09 28.59
N GLN A 95 11.27 13.38 28.47
CA GLN A 95 10.90 14.22 29.60
C GLN A 95 9.52 14.86 29.45
N GLY A 96 8.89 15.09 30.60
CA GLY A 96 7.56 15.69 30.68
C GLY A 96 6.44 14.69 30.43
N GLU A 97 5.28 15.24 30.08
CA GLU A 97 4.01 14.52 29.90
C GLU A 97 3.56 14.64 28.44
N PRO A 98 2.78 13.67 27.93
CA PRO A 98 2.31 13.71 26.56
C PRO A 98 1.08 14.61 26.40
N SER A 99 0.92 15.18 25.21
CA SER A 99 -0.27 15.92 24.79
C SER A 99 -0.88 15.31 23.53
N LEU A 100 -2.03 14.67 23.70
CA LEU A 100 -2.79 14.10 22.59
C LEU A 100 -3.45 15.20 21.75
N TYR A 101 -3.97 16.25 22.38
CA TYR A 101 -4.62 17.36 21.70
C TYR A 101 -3.70 18.03 20.69
N ASN A 102 -2.47 18.37 21.10
CA ASN A 102 -1.51 19.03 20.21
C ASN A 102 -1.08 18.11 19.06
N SER A 103 -0.88 16.82 19.34
CA SER A 103 -0.47 15.83 18.33
C SER A 103 -1.56 15.59 17.28
N LEU A 104 -2.79 15.41 17.74
CA LEU A 104 -3.96 15.23 16.88
C LEU A 104 -4.28 16.50 16.08
N ASN A 105 -4.15 17.68 16.69
CA ASN A 105 -4.37 18.94 15.99
C ASN A 105 -3.34 19.14 14.87
N LEU A 106 -2.06 18.85 15.12
CA LEU A 106 -1.00 18.92 14.13
C LEU A 106 -1.21 17.94 12.97
N ALA A 107 -1.59 16.69 13.28
CA ALA A 107 -1.95 15.70 12.28
C ALA A 107 -3.18 16.13 11.47
N MET A 108 -4.23 16.62 12.13
CA MET A 108 -5.47 17.09 11.51
C MET A 108 -5.23 18.25 10.54
N GLN A 109 -4.38 19.23 10.90
CA GLN A 109 -4.04 20.36 10.03
C GLN A 109 -3.45 19.91 8.71
N THR A 110 -2.59 18.89 8.72
CA THR A 110 -2.00 18.35 7.48
C THR A 110 -3.00 17.47 6.73
N LEU A 111 -3.68 16.56 7.42
CA LEU A 111 -4.59 15.58 6.82
C LEU A 111 -5.87 16.21 6.25
N LYS A 112 -6.30 17.39 6.74
CA LYS A 112 -7.49 18.09 6.24
C LYS A 112 -7.40 18.46 4.76
N HIS A 113 -6.20 18.74 4.27
CA HIS A 113 -5.96 19.11 2.87
C HIS A 113 -5.80 17.91 1.94
N MET A 114 -5.73 16.70 2.49
CA MET A 114 -5.62 15.48 1.70
C MET A 114 -6.98 15.12 1.05
N PRO A 115 -6.98 14.63 -0.19
CA PRO A 115 -8.21 14.41 -0.94
C PRO A 115 -9.06 13.29 -0.35
N GLY A 116 -10.39 13.39 -0.50
CA GLY A 116 -11.37 12.53 0.18
C GLY A 116 -11.32 11.04 -0.19
N HIS A 117 -10.66 10.67 -1.29
CA HIS A 117 -10.47 9.28 -1.71
C HIS A 117 -9.32 8.57 -0.98
N THR A 118 -8.48 9.33 -0.26
CA THR A 118 -7.38 8.77 0.51
C THR A 118 -7.85 8.41 1.92
N SER A 119 -7.32 7.33 2.48
CA SER A 119 -7.55 7.06 3.90
C SER A 119 -6.63 7.96 4.73
N ARG A 120 -7.24 8.69 5.67
CA ARG A 120 -6.55 9.56 6.62
C ARG A 120 -6.49 8.83 7.94
N GLU A 121 -5.29 8.41 8.32
CA GLU A 121 -5.06 7.52 9.45
C GLU A 121 -4.06 8.15 10.42
N VAL A 122 -4.32 7.97 11.72
CA VAL A 122 -3.38 8.32 12.78
C VAL A 122 -3.20 7.10 13.66
N LEU A 123 -1.95 6.65 13.85
CA LEU A 123 -1.58 5.58 14.77
C LEU A 123 -0.82 6.20 15.94
N ILE A 124 -1.34 6.06 17.16
CA ILE A 124 -0.74 6.63 18.36
C ILE A 124 -0.15 5.51 19.20
N VAL A 125 1.15 5.53 19.45
CA VAL A 125 1.80 4.70 20.45
C VAL A 125 1.84 5.49 21.75
N PHE A 126 1.01 5.08 22.71
CA PHE A 126 0.78 5.80 23.96
C PHE A 126 1.29 5.00 25.16
N SER A 127 2.16 5.62 25.97
CA SER A 127 2.78 4.98 27.14
C SER A 127 2.19 5.48 28.44
N SER A 128 1.99 6.79 28.55
CA SER A 128 1.52 7.40 29.79
C SER A 128 0.09 7.00 30.13
N LEU A 129 -0.27 7.09 31.41
CA LEU A 129 -1.66 6.94 31.86
C LEU A 129 -2.41 8.27 31.86
N THR A 130 -1.67 9.38 31.82
CA THR A 130 -2.20 10.74 31.83
C THR A 130 -1.88 11.44 30.52
N THR A 131 -2.82 12.26 30.07
CA THR A 131 -2.60 13.21 28.97
C THR A 131 -2.82 14.62 29.49
N CYS A 132 -1.93 15.54 29.13
CA CYS A 132 -1.91 16.89 29.65
C CYS A 132 -2.14 17.87 28.50
N ASP A 133 -3.42 18.07 28.20
CA ASP A 133 -3.86 18.85 27.05
C ASP A 133 -4.34 20.26 27.45
N PRO A 134 -4.10 21.28 26.60
CA PRO A 134 -4.48 22.66 26.89
C PRO A 134 -5.99 22.94 26.70
N ALA A 135 -6.70 22.08 25.98
CA ALA A 135 -8.10 22.28 25.59
C ALA A 135 -8.88 20.96 25.63
N ASN A 136 -10.20 21.05 25.46
CA ASN A 136 -11.09 19.89 25.53
C ASN A 136 -10.89 18.94 24.33
N ILE A 137 -10.41 17.73 24.61
CA ILE A 137 -10.18 16.69 23.60
C ILE A 137 -11.49 16.17 22.99
N TYR A 138 -12.62 16.21 23.71
CA TYR A 138 -13.89 15.69 23.19
C TYR A 138 -14.43 16.50 22.01
N ASP A 139 -14.17 17.80 21.98
CA ASP A 139 -14.56 18.63 20.85
C ASP A 139 -13.64 18.38 19.65
N LEU A 140 -12.35 18.10 19.89
CA LEU A 140 -11.44 17.65 18.84
C LEU A 140 -11.85 16.30 18.25
N ILE A 141 -12.33 15.36 19.06
CA ILE A 141 -12.84 14.06 18.58
C ILE A 141 -14.01 14.27 17.59
N LYS A 142 -14.94 15.19 17.91
CA LYS A 142 -16.03 15.55 16.98
C LYS A 142 -15.50 16.15 15.68
N CYS A 143 -14.50 17.03 15.76
CA CYS A 143 -13.84 17.59 14.59
C CYS A 143 -13.16 16.52 13.73
N LEU A 144 -12.42 15.58 14.34
CA LEU A 144 -11.76 14.47 13.63
C LEU A 144 -12.78 13.57 12.91
N LYS A 145 -13.92 13.30 13.56
CA LYS A 145 -15.03 12.54 12.96
C LYS A 145 -15.64 13.27 11.76
N ALA A 146 -15.84 14.59 11.86
CA ALA A 146 -16.32 15.40 10.75
C ALA A 146 -15.35 15.42 9.55
N VAL A 147 -14.04 15.44 9.82
CA VAL A 147 -12.98 15.35 8.80
C VAL A 147 -12.75 13.90 8.34
N LYS A 148 -13.47 12.91 8.87
CA LYS A 148 -13.29 11.48 8.54
C LYS A 148 -11.83 11.01 8.69
N ILE A 149 -11.19 11.36 9.81
CA ILE A 149 -9.86 10.86 10.17
C ILE A 149 -10.04 9.69 11.12
N ARG A 150 -9.44 8.53 10.78
CA ARG A 150 -9.45 7.33 11.61
C ARG A 150 -8.26 7.37 12.55
N VAL A 151 -8.48 7.27 13.86
CA VAL A 151 -7.41 7.24 14.86
C VAL A 151 -7.39 5.87 15.54
N SER A 152 -6.25 5.19 15.48
CA SER A 152 -6.00 3.94 16.21
C SER A 152 -4.92 4.18 17.25
N VAL A 153 -5.01 3.51 18.39
CA VAL A 153 -4.09 3.69 19.52
C VAL A 153 -3.54 2.33 19.92
N ILE A 154 -2.27 2.28 20.25
CA ILE A 154 -1.61 1.16 20.91
C ILE A 154 -1.13 1.66 22.27
N GLY A 155 -1.71 1.14 23.35
CA GLY A 155 -1.32 1.43 24.73
C GLY A 155 -0.25 0.45 25.22
N LEU A 156 0.80 0.94 25.89
CA LEU A 156 1.88 0.07 26.38
C LEU A 156 1.57 -0.73 27.65
N SER A 157 0.75 -0.20 28.56
CA SER A 157 0.54 -0.85 29.86
C SER A 157 -0.93 -0.93 30.26
N ALA A 158 -1.68 0.15 30.08
CA ALA A 158 -3.06 0.19 30.50
C ALA A 158 -3.98 0.84 29.46
N GLU A 159 -5.26 0.52 29.60
CA GLU A 159 -6.34 1.15 28.87
C GLU A 159 -6.68 2.52 29.48
N VAL A 160 -6.59 3.56 28.65
CA VAL A 160 -6.98 4.93 29.03
C VAL A 160 -8.33 5.25 28.41
N ARG A 161 -9.31 5.57 29.26
CA ARG A 161 -10.71 5.79 28.86
C ARG A 161 -10.86 6.82 27.72
N VAL A 162 -10.09 7.90 27.75
CA VAL A 162 -10.14 8.94 26.70
C VAL A 162 -9.71 8.37 25.35
N CYS A 163 -8.66 7.54 25.31
CA CYS A 163 -8.20 6.86 24.10
C CYS A 163 -9.23 5.86 23.59
N THR A 164 -9.90 5.12 24.47
CA THR A 164 -11.00 4.20 24.10
C THR A 164 -12.17 4.93 23.44
N VAL A 165 -12.54 6.11 23.97
CA VAL A 165 -13.61 6.93 23.37
C VAL A 165 -13.16 7.50 22.02
N LEU A 166 -11.91 7.98 21.93
CA LEU A 166 -11.32 8.51 20.70
C LEU A 166 -11.33 7.48 19.55
N THR A 167 -10.86 6.26 19.80
CA THR A 167 -10.81 5.20 18.77
C THR A 167 -12.21 4.74 18.38
N ARG A 168 -13.11 4.57 19.35
CA ARG A 168 -14.51 4.18 19.09
C ARG A 168 -15.27 5.22 18.26
N GLU A 169 -15.10 6.51 18.55
CA GLU A 169 -15.79 7.58 17.82
C GLU A 169 -15.24 7.81 16.40
N THR A 170 -13.94 7.59 16.21
CA THR A 170 -13.27 7.75 14.91
C THR A 170 -13.27 6.48 14.05
N GLY A 171 -13.71 5.34 14.60
CA GLY A 171 -13.74 4.04 13.92
C GLY A 171 -12.36 3.38 13.77
N GLY A 172 -11.41 3.72 14.65
CA GLY A 172 -10.15 3.01 14.76
C GLY A 172 -10.18 1.92 15.83
N THR A 173 -9.02 1.32 16.09
CA THR A 173 -8.87 0.24 17.07
C THR A 173 -8.00 0.68 18.23
N TYR A 174 -8.30 0.16 19.43
CA TYR A 174 -7.46 0.35 20.61
C TYR A 174 -6.99 -1.00 21.13
N HIS A 175 -5.69 -1.16 21.25
CA HIS A 175 -5.08 -2.37 21.79
C HIS A 175 -4.08 -2.03 22.88
N VAL A 176 -3.96 -2.92 23.86
CA VAL A 176 -2.97 -2.82 24.93
C VAL A 176 -1.93 -3.91 24.72
N ILE A 177 -0.66 -3.53 24.80
CA ILE A 177 0.48 -4.44 24.64
C ILE A 177 0.57 -5.36 25.86
N LEU A 178 1.02 -6.59 25.61
CA LEU A 178 1.31 -7.58 26.66
C LEU A 178 2.81 -7.83 26.68
N ASP A 179 3.32 -8.32 25.55
CA ASP A 179 4.73 -8.63 25.34
C ASP A 179 5.26 -7.99 24.04
N GLU A 180 6.58 -8.05 23.82
CA GLU A 180 7.23 -7.57 22.59
C GLU A 180 6.70 -8.26 21.33
N SER A 181 6.41 -9.57 21.40
CA SER A 181 5.80 -10.32 20.30
C SER A 181 4.40 -9.80 19.96
N HIS A 182 3.56 -9.64 20.97
CA HIS A 182 2.21 -9.08 20.80
C HIS A 182 2.27 -7.65 20.24
N TYR A 183 3.23 -6.83 20.69
CA TYR A 183 3.42 -5.50 20.14
C TYR A 183 3.78 -5.54 18.64
N LYS A 184 4.69 -6.43 18.24
CA LYS A 184 5.03 -6.63 16.83
C LYS A 184 3.80 -7.05 16.02
N GLU A 185 2.98 -7.96 16.54
CA GLU A 185 1.73 -8.39 15.88
C GLU A 185 0.75 -7.23 15.71
N LEU A 186 0.57 -6.38 16.72
CA LEU A 186 -0.30 -5.20 16.64
C LEU A 186 0.18 -4.20 15.59
N LEU A 187 1.49 -3.96 15.49
CA LEU A 187 2.05 -3.11 14.44
C LEU A 187 1.84 -3.72 13.04
N MET A 188 2.08 -5.02 12.89
CA MET A 188 1.86 -5.74 11.62
C MET A 188 0.38 -5.76 11.22
N HIS A 189 -0.54 -5.80 12.18
CA HIS A 189 -1.96 -5.66 11.91
C HIS A 189 -2.28 -4.32 11.24
N HIS A 190 -1.63 -3.23 11.66
CA HIS A 190 -1.79 -1.91 11.06
C HIS A 190 -1.04 -1.71 9.74
N VAL A 191 -0.15 -2.63 9.35
CA VAL A 191 0.47 -2.64 8.01
C VAL A 191 -0.57 -2.95 6.95
N SER A 192 -1.50 -3.87 7.23
CA SER A 192 -2.59 -4.18 6.29
C SER A 192 -3.55 -2.99 6.16
N PRO A 193 -3.99 -2.64 4.94
CA PRO A 193 -4.92 -1.54 4.73
C PRO A 193 -6.26 -1.87 5.42
N PRO A 194 -6.78 -0.97 6.27
CA PRO A 194 -8.05 -1.21 6.92
C PRO A 194 -9.22 -1.17 5.91
N PRO A 195 -10.34 -1.82 6.23
CA PRO A 195 -11.56 -1.69 5.44
C PRO A 195 -12.02 -0.23 5.40
N ALA A 196 -12.29 0.25 4.18
CA ALA A 196 -12.79 1.59 3.96
C ALA A 196 -14.22 1.71 4.51
N SER A 197 -14.51 2.83 5.16
CA SER A 197 -15.88 3.14 5.56
C SER A 197 -16.76 3.29 4.31
N SER A 198 -18.05 2.94 4.41
CA SER A 198 -19.02 3.15 3.32
C SER A 198 -19.15 4.63 2.90
N THR A 199 -18.74 5.55 3.77
CA THR A 199 -18.78 7.01 3.53
C THR A 199 -17.56 7.56 2.81
N SER A 200 -16.55 6.73 2.55
CA SER A 200 -15.33 7.15 1.85
C SER A 200 -15.61 7.34 0.36
N GLU A 201 -15.08 8.43 -0.21
CA GLU A 201 -15.29 8.74 -1.62
C GLU A 201 -14.46 7.80 -2.51
N CYS A 202 -15.07 7.29 -3.58
CA CYS A 202 -14.36 6.51 -4.59
C CYS A 202 -14.21 7.36 -5.85
N SER A 203 -13.06 8.01 -6.02
CA SER A 203 -12.75 8.79 -7.22
C SER A 203 -11.69 8.10 -8.06
N LEU A 204 -11.83 8.16 -9.39
CA LEU A 204 -10.79 7.72 -10.31
C LEU A 204 -9.66 8.76 -10.35
N ILE A 205 -8.43 8.31 -10.07
CA ILE A 205 -7.25 9.18 -10.00
C ILE A 205 -6.41 8.96 -11.25
N ARG A 206 -5.86 10.04 -11.80
CA ARG A 206 -4.87 9.95 -12.89
C ARG A 206 -3.52 9.56 -12.29
N MET A 207 -2.94 8.47 -12.77
CA MET A 207 -1.58 8.03 -12.39
C MET A 207 -0.63 8.14 -13.58
N GLY A 208 0.62 8.53 -13.31
CA GLY A 208 1.68 8.56 -14.30
C GLY A 208 2.60 7.34 -14.15
N PHE A 209 2.86 6.65 -15.26
CA PHE A 209 3.85 5.58 -15.34
C PHE A 209 5.11 6.13 -16.03
N PRO A 210 6.08 6.67 -15.26
CA PRO A 210 7.31 7.18 -15.85
C PRO A 210 8.16 6.02 -16.38
N GLN A 211 8.85 6.28 -17.49
CA GLN A 211 9.87 5.37 -18.00
C GLN A 211 11.21 5.67 -17.31
N HIS A 212 11.95 4.61 -16.98
CA HIS A 212 13.32 4.73 -16.51
C HIS A 212 14.23 4.94 -17.71
N THR A 213 14.84 6.12 -17.81
CA THR A 213 15.82 6.40 -18.86
C THR A 213 17.20 6.30 -18.23
N THR A 214 17.97 5.31 -18.66
CA THR A 214 19.41 5.24 -18.39
C THR A 214 20.14 6.03 -19.46
N ALA A 215 20.82 7.11 -19.09
CA ALA A 215 21.68 7.85 -20.01
C ALA A 215 23.09 7.26 -19.92
N SER A 216 23.47 6.45 -20.91
CA SER A 216 24.83 5.95 -21.02
C SER A 216 25.77 7.09 -21.42
N LEU A 217 26.95 7.16 -20.80
CA LEU A 217 28.01 8.15 -21.11
C LEU A 217 28.48 8.13 -22.59
N SER A 218 28.05 7.14 -23.38
CA SER A 218 28.31 7.01 -24.81
C SER A 218 27.38 7.87 -25.69
N ASP A 219 26.27 8.37 -25.16
CA ASP A 219 25.34 9.21 -25.91
C ASP A 219 25.76 10.68 -25.77
N GLN A 220 26.08 11.33 -26.90
CA GLN A 220 26.53 12.73 -26.95
C GLN A 220 25.48 13.74 -26.44
N ASP A 221 24.26 13.29 -26.13
CA ASP A 221 23.14 14.09 -25.61
C ASP A 221 22.79 13.81 -24.13
N ALA A 222 23.63 13.08 -23.39
CA ALA A 222 23.42 12.82 -21.96
C ALA A 222 23.57 14.12 -21.14
N LYS A 223 22.50 14.89 -21.05
CA LYS A 223 22.44 16.13 -20.25
C LYS A 223 22.27 15.77 -18.77
N PRO A 224 23.29 16.01 -17.91
CA PRO A 224 23.11 15.89 -16.47
C PRO A 224 21.99 16.85 -16.04
N SER A 225 21.02 16.32 -15.31
CA SER A 225 19.84 17.08 -14.89
C SER A 225 19.59 16.87 -13.41
N PHE A 226 19.24 17.95 -12.73
CA PHE A 226 18.87 17.90 -11.32
C PHE A 226 17.55 17.16 -11.15
N SER A 227 17.48 16.33 -10.11
CA SER A 227 16.22 15.69 -9.74
C SER A 227 15.37 16.65 -8.90
N MET A 228 14.07 16.71 -9.20
CA MET A 228 13.14 17.57 -8.47
C MET A 228 12.82 17.03 -7.07
N ALA A 229 13.12 15.74 -6.79
CA ALA A 229 12.91 15.14 -5.48
C ALA A 229 13.93 15.61 -4.42
N GLN A 230 15.11 16.06 -4.84
CA GLN A 230 16.21 16.42 -3.94
C GLN A 230 16.26 17.91 -3.60
N LEU A 231 15.39 18.75 -4.16
CA LEU A 231 15.32 20.19 -3.81
C LEU A 231 14.66 20.45 -2.44
N GLU A 232 13.89 19.49 -1.90
CA GLU A 232 13.23 19.62 -0.59
C GLU A 232 14.02 18.98 0.56
N ASN A 233 14.91 18.03 0.28
CA ASN A 233 15.84 17.55 1.29
C ASN A 233 17.04 18.49 1.27
N ASN A 234 17.40 19.08 2.41
CA ASN A 234 18.67 19.80 2.63
C ASN A 234 19.91 18.86 2.51
N SER A 235 19.86 17.88 1.61
CA SER A 235 20.95 17.02 1.19
C SER A 235 21.53 17.60 -0.09
N GLU A 236 22.86 17.63 -0.17
CA GLU A 236 23.65 18.09 -1.30
C GLU A 236 23.01 17.74 -2.67
N PRO A 237 22.86 18.72 -3.59
CA PRO A 237 22.26 18.49 -4.90
C PRO A 237 23.15 17.56 -5.72
N CYS A 238 22.77 16.29 -5.80
CA CYS A 238 23.50 15.28 -6.56
C CYS A 238 23.06 15.29 -8.03
N LEU A 239 24.00 15.53 -8.94
CA LEU A 239 23.78 15.37 -10.37
C LEU A 239 23.68 13.89 -10.70
N THR A 240 22.50 13.43 -11.06
CA THR A 240 22.29 12.08 -11.57
C THR A 240 22.16 12.11 -13.09
N LEU A 241 22.65 11.08 -13.78
CA LEU A 241 22.43 10.88 -15.22
C LEU A 241 21.13 10.11 -15.45
N ASP A 242 20.87 9.11 -14.61
CA ASP A 242 19.69 8.26 -14.71
C ASP A 242 18.52 8.79 -13.87
N GLY A 243 17.30 8.45 -14.27
CA GLY A 243 16.12 8.76 -13.49
C GLY A 243 14.81 8.49 -14.24
N TYR A 244 13.73 8.80 -13.53
CA TYR A 244 12.36 8.64 -14.00
C TYR A 244 11.83 9.98 -14.51
N PHE A 245 11.24 9.97 -15.69
CA PHE A 245 10.68 11.17 -16.32
C PHE A 245 9.16 11.20 -16.22
N CYS A 246 8.63 12.29 -15.67
CA CYS A 246 7.18 12.50 -15.61
C CYS A 246 6.60 12.56 -17.03
N PRO A 247 5.54 11.78 -17.35
CA PRO A 247 4.97 11.77 -18.70
C PRO A 247 4.29 13.09 -19.09
N GLN A 248 3.88 13.92 -18.11
CA GLN A 248 3.15 15.17 -18.37
C GLN A 248 4.07 16.39 -18.46
N CYS A 249 4.97 16.58 -17.49
CA CYS A 249 5.85 17.76 -17.44
C CYS A 249 7.31 17.47 -17.78
N ARG A 250 7.69 16.20 -18.01
CA ARG A 250 9.07 15.75 -18.27
C ARG A 250 10.08 16.08 -17.17
N ALA A 251 9.61 16.41 -15.96
CA ALA A 251 10.47 16.57 -14.80
C ALA A 251 11.13 15.24 -14.41
N LYS A 252 12.39 15.33 -13.96
CA LYS A 252 13.19 14.19 -13.55
C LYS A 252 13.06 13.91 -12.05
N TYR A 253 12.88 12.63 -11.71
CA TYR A 253 12.83 12.11 -10.35
C TYR A 253 13.81 10.94 -10.18
N CYS A 254 14.50 10.86 -9.04
CA CYS A 254 15.45 9.77 -8.75
C CYS A 254 14.77 8.52 -8.18
N GLU A 255 13.76 8.71 -7.35
CA GLU A 255 13.07 7.61 -6.66
C GLU A 255 11.56 7.66 -6.99
N LEU A 256 10.93 6.48 -6.93
CA LEU A 256 9.48 6.29 -7.05
C LEU A 256 9.01 5.45 -5.87
N PRO A 257 7.74 5.57 -5.45
CA PRO A 257 6.70 6.44 -5.99
C PRO A 257 6.73 7.85 -5.37
N VAL A 258 6.43 8.87 -6.19
CA VAL A 258 6.49 10.29 -5.77
C VAL A 258 5.38 11.07 -6.46
N GLU A 259 4.82 12.06 -5.79
CA GLU A 259 3.93 13.05 -6.41
C GLU A 259 4.73 14.12 -7.15
N CYS A 260 4.40 14.34 -8.42
CA CYS A 260 5.12 15.30 -9.24
C CYS A 260 4.84 16.74 -8.79
N LYS A 261 5.83 17.41 -8.22
CA LYS A 261 5.74 18.79 -7.71
C LYS A 261 5.36 19.86 -8.76
N ILE A 262 5.56 19.59 -10.06
CA ILE A 262 5.21 20.54 -11.12
C ILE A 262 3.76 20.39 -11.57
N CYS A 263 3.29 19.15 -11.75
CA CYS A 263 1.98 18.88 -12.35
C CYS A 263 0.96 18.21 -11.42
N GLY A 264 1.35 17.86 -10.18
CA GLY A 264 0.52 17.16 -9.20
C GLY A 264 0.21 15.70 -9.52
N LEU A 265 0.78 15.13 -10.60
CA LEU A 265 0.52 13.75 -11.00
C LEU A 265 1.28 12.76 -10.11
N THR A 266 0.58 11.77 -9.55
CA THR A 266 1.22 10.68 -8.80
C THR A 266 1.99 9.76 -9.75
N LEU A 267 3.31 9.68 -9.57
CA LEU A 267 4.19 8.83 -10.37
C LEU A 267 4.41 7.50 -9.67
N VAL A 268 4.04 6.42 -10.35
CA VAL A 268 4.07 5.05 -9.80
C VAL A 268 4.61 4.09 -10.86
N SER A 269 5.35 3.06 -10.45
CA SER A 269 5.78 1.98 -11.33
C SER A 269 4.75 0.83 -11.30
N ALA A 270 4.61 0.08 -12.39
CA ALA A 270 3.71 -1.08 -12.42
C ALA A 270 3.99 -2.11 -11.29
N PRO A 271 5.26 -2.40 -10.92
CA PRO A 271 5.57 -3.25 -9.78
C PRO A 271 5.02 -2.75 -8.44
N HIS A 272 4.94 -1.44 -8.22
CA HIS A 272 4.41 -0.89 -6.96
C HIS A 272 2.92 -1.18 -6.82
N LEU A 273 2.16 -1.05 -7.91
CA LEU A 273 0.76 -1.46 -7.89
C LEU A 273 0.63 -2.97 -7.74
N ALA A 274 1.47 -3.74 -8.46
CA ALA A 274 1.50 -5.20 -8.41
C ALA A 274 1.65 -5.73 -6.97
N ARG A 275 2.52 -5.10 -6.17
CA ARG A 275 2.69 -5.48 -4.76
C ARG A 275 1.40 -5.39 -3.97
N SER A 276 0.58 -4.36 -4.13
CA SER A 276 -0.66 -4.22 -3.37
C SER A 276 -1.84 -5.08 -3.85
N TYR A 277 -1.68 -5.90 -4.91
CA TYR A 277 -2.77 -6.77 -5.41
C TYR A 277 -3.15 -7.90 -4.45
N HIS A 278 -2.25 -8.35 -3.58
CA HIS A 278 -2.54 -9.42 -2.63
C HIS A 278 -3.65 -9.03 -1.63
N HIS A 279 -3.83 -7.73 -1.39
CA HIS A 279 -4.96 -7.23 -0.60
C HIS A 279 -6.30 -7.26 -1.35
N LEU A 280 -6.29 -7.17 -2.68
CA LEU A 280 -7.50 -7.17 -3.51
C LEU A 280 -8.05 -8.60 -3.73
N PHE A 281 -7.15 -9.58 -3.76
CA PHE A 281 -7.46 -10.99 -3.93
C PHE A 281 -6.83 -11.79 -2.79
N PRO A 282 -7.46 -11.81 -1.60
CA PRO A 282 -6.98 -12.62 -0.50
C PRO A 282 -6.98 -14.10 -0.88
N LEU A 283 -6.05 -14.85 -0.30
CA LEU A 283 -5.99 -16.30 -0.46
C LEU A 283 -7.03 -16.97 0.43
N ASP A 284 -7.57 -18.10 -0.03
CA ASP A 284 -8.45 -18.93 0.79
C ASP A 284 -7.64 -19.62 1.88
N ALA A 285 -8.23 -19.73 3.07
CA ALA A 285 -7.62 -20.44 4.19
C ALA A 285 -7.46 -21.93 3.86
N PHE A 286 -6.34 -22.52 4.30
CA PHE A 286 -6.16 -23.96 4.22
C PHE A 286 -7.09 -24.66 5.20
N GLN A 287 -7.73 -25.74 4.76
CA GLN A 287 -8.52 -26.59 5.64
C GLN A 287 -7.56 -27.51 6.41
N GLU A 288 -7.49 -27.32 7.72
CA GLU A 288 -6.80 -28.25 8.61
C GLU A 288 -7.60 -29.56 8.68
N ILE A 289 -6.97 -30.66 8.27
CA ILE A 289 -7.56 -32.00 8.32
C ILE A 289 -6.65 -32.84 9.21
N PRO A 290 -7.18 -33.48 10.27
CA PRO A 290 -6.41 -34.40 11.10
C PRO A 290 -5.93 -35.59 10.27
N LEU A 291 -4.75 -36.11 10.59
CA LEU A 291 -4.09 -37.17 9.80
C LEU A 291 -4.94 -38.45 9.70
N GLU A 292 -5.80 -38.70 10.68
CA GLU A 292 -6.70 -39.85 10.76
C GLU A 292 -7.81 -39.81 9.70
N GLU A 293 -8.23 -38.62 9.28
CA GLU A 293 -9.32 -38.41 8.31
C GLU A 293 -8.80 -38.23 6.87
N TYR A 294 -7.48 -38.21 6.69
CA TYR A 294 -6.85 -38.01 5.39
C TYR A 294 -6.94 -39.27 4.51
N GLN A 295 -7.84 -39.24 3.53
CA GLN A 295 -8.04 -40.33 2.55
C GLN A 295 -7.30 -40.13 1.22
N GLY A 296 -6.40 -39.14 1.12
CA GLY A 296 -5.67 -38.83 -0.11
C GLY A 296 -4.36 -39.62 -0.28
N GLU A 297 -3.83 -39.67 -1.51
CA GLU A 297 -2.45 -40.12 -1.74
C GLU A 297 -1.48 -39.14 -1.05
N ARG A 298 -0.52 -39.68 -0.30
CA ARG A 298 0.52 -38.88 0.36
C ARG A 298 1.52 -38.42 -0.71
N TYR A 299 1.29 -37.24 -1.27
CA TYR A 299 2.34 -36.53 -1.98
C TYR A 299 3.19 -35.80 -0.94
N GLY A 300 4.49 -36.11 -0.89
CA GLY A 300 5.45 -35.32 -0.12
C GLY A 300 5.32 -33.86 -0.53
N SER A 301 5.42 -32.95 0.43
CA SER A 301 5.29 -31.52 0.15
C SER A 301 6.35 -31.10 -0.86
N ASP A 302 5.93 -30.70 -2.07
CA ASP A 302 6.81 -30.20 -3.14
C ASP A 302 7.58 -28.91 -2.76
N THR A 303 7.47 -28.43 -1.52
CA THR A 303 8.10 -27.20 -1.04
C THR A 303 9.11 -27.39 0.10
N CYS A 304 9.25 -28.57 0.69
CA CYS A 304 10.20 -28.79 1.78
C CYS A 304 10.58 -30.27 1.95
N ASP A 305 11.62 -30.73 1.27
CA ASP A 305 12.35 -31.93 1.68
C ASP A 305 13.15 -31.58 2.95
N ASN A 306 12.51 -31.69 4.12
CA ASN A 306 13.18 -31.80 5.41
C ASN A 306 12.18 -32.28 6.48
N ASN A 307 12.24 -33.59 6.77
CA ASN A 307 11.93 -34.32 8.00
C ASN A 307 11.16 -33.62 9.15
N SER A 308 10.10 -32.90 8.83
CA SER A 308 9.19 -32.26 9.77
C SER A 308 7.78 -32.66 9.39
N THR A 309 7.03 -33.12 10.38
CA THR A 309 5.77 -33.87 10.30
C THR A 309 4.56 -33.01 9.87
N PHE A 310 4.77 -32.01 9.02
CA PHE A 310 3.73 -31.13 8.46
C PHE A 310 3.70 -31.27 6.94
N GLY A 311 2.79 -32.10 6.44
CA GLY A 311 2.54 -32.24 5.00
C GLY A 311 1.50 -31.23 4.53
N ILE A 312 1.90 -30.29 3.67
CA ILE A 312 0.96 -29.44 2.93
C ILE A 312 0.51 -30.20 1.69
N VAL A 313 -0.77 -30.56 1.60
CA VAL A 313 -1.33 -31.28 0.46
C VAL A 313 -1.98 -30.29 -0.51
N LYS A 314 -1.47 -30.19 -1.74
CA LYS A 314 -2.15 -29.48 -2.84
C LYS A 314 -3.42 -30.24 -3.23
N ALA A 315 -4.58 -29.60 -3.17
CA ALA A 315 -5.81 -30.15 -3.74
C ALA A 315 -5.63 -30.37 -5.26
N ALA A 316 -5.53 -31.63 -5.67
CA ALA A 316 -5.41 -31.99 -7.08
C ALA A 316 -6.69 -31.62 -7.83
N LYS A 317 -6.60 -30.64 -8.75
CA LYS A 317 -7.61 -30.48 -9.80
C LYS A 317 -7.61 -31.73 -10.67
N GLN A 318 -8.63 -32.58 -10.55
CA GLN A 318 -8.87 -33.70 -11.45
C GLN A 318 -8.89 -33.20 -12.90
N LYS A 319 -7.82 -33.47 -13.65
CA LYS A 319 -7.85 -33.43 -15.11
C LYS A 319 -8.66 -34.63 -15.59
N SER A 320 -9.96 -34.44 -15.81
CA SER A 320 -10.76 -35.41 -16.55
C SER A 320 -10.21 -35.52 -17.97
N LYS A 321 -9.54 -36.65 -18.26
CA LYS A 321 -9.24 -37.09 -19.62
C LYS A 321 -10.56 -37.19 -20.38
N ILE A 322 -10.76 -36.31 -21.36
CA ILE A 322 -11.80 -36.48 -22.38
C ILE A 322 -11.35 -37.70 -23.21
N LYS A 323 -11.85 -38.88 -22.84
CA LYS A 323 -11.89 -40.05 -23.71
C LYS A 323 -13.25 -40.04 -24.39
N THR A 324 -13.22 -39.97 -25.70
CA THR A 324 -14.36 -40.06 -26.61
C THR A 324 -15.07 -41.40 -26.46
N THR A 325 -16.20 -41.46 -25.74
CA THR A 325 -17.23 -42.50 -25.98
C THR A 325 -18.62 -41.97 -25.60
N ARG A 326 -19.54 -42.09 -26.56
CA ARG A 326 -20.98 -41.77 -26.56
C ARG A 326 -21.78 -42.54 -25.49
N LEU A 327 -22.72 -41.89 -24.82
CA LEU A 327 -24.09 -42.34 -24.42
C LEU A 327 -24.64 -41.33 -23.37
N LEU A 328 -25.42 -40.34 -23.81
CA LEU A 328 -26.90 -40.28 -23.68
C LEU A 328 -27.41 -40.42 -22.25
N LEU A 329 -27.86 -39.31 -21.65
CA LEU A 329 -29.22 -39.12 -21.10
C LEU A 329 -29.45 -37.65 -20.70
N HIS A 330 -30.69 -37.21 -20.92
CA HIS A 330 -31.21 -35.83 -20.95
C HIS A 330 -31.38 -35.16 -19.56
N PRO A 331 -31.60 -33.82 -19.50
CA PRO A 331 -31.51 -32.97 -18.31
C PRO A 331 -32.86 -32.79 -17.57
N PRO A 332 -32.85 -32.18 -16.37
CA PRO A 332 -33.89 -31.20 -16.04
C PRO A 332 -33.29 -29.85 -15.55
N GLU A 333 -33.56 -28.85 -16.37
CA GLU A 333 -33.96 -27.46 -16.11
C GLU A 333 -33.64 -26.75 -14.77
N GLY A 334 -32.88 -25.66 -14.89
CA GLY A 334 -32.66 -24.64 -13.86
C GLY A 334 -31.73 -23.52 -14.35
N ARG A 335 -32.18 -22.74 -15.34
CA ARG A 335 -31.47 -21.56 -15.89
C ARG A 335 -31.42 -20.42 -14.85
N ALA A 336 -30.23 -19.87 -14.61
CA ALA A 336 -29.92 -18.44 -14.81
C ALA A 336 -28.57 -18.01 -14.19
N VAL A 337 -27.42 -18.21 -14.86
CA VAL A 337 -26.22 -17.32 -14.71
C VAL A 337 -25.33 -17.30 -15.96
N ALA A 338 -25.31 -18.35 -16.81
CA ALA A 338 -24.31 -18.48 -17.88
C ALA A 338 -24.61 -17.74 -19.22
N LYS A 339 -25.32 -16.60 -19.21
CA LYS A 339 -25.59 -15.82 -20.45
C LYS A 339 -25.26 -14.33 -20.36
N LEU A 340 -24.39 -13.94 -19.41
CA LEU A 340 -24.01 -12.54 -19.19
C LEU A 340 -22.54 -12.22 -19.53
N LEU A 341 -21.72 -13.20 -19.93
CA LEU A 341 -20.29 -12.98 -20.19
C LEU A 341 -19.84 -13.12 -21.67
N GLU A 342 -20.72 -13.51 -22.58
CA GLU A 342 -20.39 -13.53 -24.03
C GLU A 342 -21.14 -12.49 -24.87
N THR A 343 -22.07 -11.72 -24.29
CA THR A 343 -22.84 -10.69 -25.03
C THR A 343 -22.41 -9.25 -24.71
N VAL A 344 -21.44 -9.04 -23.82
CA VAL A 344 -20.96 -7.68 -23.45
C VAL A 344 -19.66 -7.28 -24.19
N ALA A 345 -19.01 -8.21 -24.90
CA ALA A 345 -17.74 -7.94 -25.60
C ALA A 345 -17.88 -7.64 -27.11
N SER A 346 -19.08 -7.53 -27.69
CA SER A 346 -19.21 -7.26 -29.14
C SER A 346 -20.43 -6.44 -29.60
N SER A 347 -21.16 -5.76 -28.70
CA SER A 347 -22.17 -4.78 -29.16
C SER A 347 -22.41 -3.69 -28.13
N ARG A 348 -21.72 -2.54 -28.28
CA ARG A 348 -22.15 -1.18 -27.83
C ARG A 348 -21.07 -0.09 -27.92
N LEU A 349 -19.89 -0.35 -28.47
CA LEU A 349 -18.86 0.69 -28.70
C LEU A 349 -18.63 1.05 -30.19
N CYS A 350 -19.40 0.47 -31.12
CA CYS A 350 -19.26 0.73 -32.55
C CYS A 350 -20.47 1.45 -33.18
N SER A 351 -21.38 2.01 -32.37
CA SER A 351 -22.60 2.68 -32.87
C SER A 351 -22.78 4.11 -32.36
N GLN A 352 -21.73 4.71 -31.78
CA GLN A 352 -21.75 6.10 -31.29
C GLN A 352 -20.53 6.93 -31.76
N MET A 353 -19.78 6.47 -32.78
CA MET A 353 -18.70 7.25 -33.41
C MET A 353 -18.93 7.50 -34.90
N GLU A 354 -20.19 7.61 -35.34
CA GLU A 354 -20.55 7.96 -36.73
C GLU A 354 -21.43 9.22 -36.86
N GLN A 355 -21.52 10.03 -35.80
CA GLN A 355 -22.06 11.38 -35.88
C GLN A 355 -21.14 12.30 -35.08
N ILE A 356 -20.39 13.14 -35.77
CA ILE A 356 -19.64 14.35 -35.38
C ILE A 356 -18.29 14.34 -36.11
N HIS A 357 -18.31 14.82 -37.35
CA HIS A 357 -17.31 15.69 -38.00
C HIS A 357 -17.58 15.72 -39.51
N SER A 358 -18.58 16.51 -39.90
CA SER A 358 -18.53 17.26 -41.15
C SER A 358 -17.74 18.54 -40.89
N ASP A 359 -17.08 19.01 -41.94
CA ASP A 359 -16.51 20.34 -42.15
C ASP A 359 -14.99 20.51 -41.93
N ASP A 360 -14.37 20.64 -43.10
CA ASP A 360 -13.31 21.57 -43.47
C ASP A 360 -11.81 21.15 -43.47
N THR A 361 -11.37 20.94 -44.72
CA THR A 361 -10.13 21.43 -45.36
C THR A 361 -8.83 20.61 -45.26
N SER A 362 -8.57 19.87 -46.35
CA SER A 362 -7.25 19.60 -46.96
C SER A 362 -6.50 20.91 -47.31
N PRO A 363 -5.19 20.95 -47.67
CA PRO A 363 -4.36 19.90 -48.32
C PRO A 363 -2.93 19.78 -47.72
N VAL A 364 -2.06 18.82 -48.05
CA VAL A 364 -1.25 18.66 -49.27
C VAL A 364 -0.38 17.38 -49.13
N LEU A 365 -0.18 16.69 -50.27
CA LEU A 365 0.86 15.73 -50.70
C LEU A 365 2.09 15.55 -49.79
N GLY A 366 2.70 14.37 -49.60
CA GLY A 366 2.71 13.10 -50.34
C GLY A 366 4.17 12.60 -50.44
N CYS A 367 4.45 11.33 -50.15
CA CYS A 367 5.54 10.56 -50.80
C CYS A 367 5.53 9.07 -50.48
N VAL A 368 5.13 8.32 -51.52
CA VAL A 368 5.48 6.97 -51.97
C VAL A 368 6.75 6.34 -51.36
N VAL A 369 6.64 5.11 -50.82
CA VAL A 369 7.56 3.95 -50.99
C VAL A 369 6.69 2.70 -50.70
N GLY A 370 6.40 1.78 -51.63
CA GLY A 370 7.32 0.93 -52.38
C GLY A 370 7.30 -0.48 -51.79
N LYS A 371 6.59 -1.42 -52.44
CA LYS A 371 6.62 -2.85 -52.09
C LYS A 371 8.04 -3.40 -52.26
N GLY A 372 8.65 -3.89 -51.18
CA GLY A 372 9.93 -4.61 -51.18
C GLY A 372 10.09 -5.36 -49.87
N ALA A 373 10.43 -6.64 -49.96
CA ALA A 373 10.36 -7.62 -48.87
C ALA A 373 11.36 -7.39 -47.72
N SER A 374 10.94 -7.70 -46.49
CA SER A 374 11.68 -8.44 -45.43
C SER A 374 11.35 -7.93 -44.01
N SER A 375 11.32 -8.86 -43.04
CA SER A 375 11.22 -8.68 -41.58
C SER A 375 9.83 -8.56 -40.90
N GLY A 376 8.99 -9.59 -41.07
CA GLY A 376 7.93 -9.89 -40.09
C GLY A 376 8.52 -10.56 -38.84
N GLY A 377 8.90 -9.79 -37.82
CA GLY A 377 9.62 -10.35 -36.65
C GLY A 377 9.41 -9.72 -35.27
N PHE A 378 8.75 -8.56 -35.14
CA PHE A 378 8.80 -7.81 -33.86
C PHE A 378 7.52 -7.79 -33.03
N GLN A 379 6.33 -8.01 -33.61
CA GLN A 379 5.07 -7.87 -32.86
C GLN A 379 4.54 -9.17 -32.23
N LYS A 380 5.04 -10.34 -32.66
CA LYS A 380 4.66 -11.65 -32.08
C LYS A 380 5.51 -12.06 -30.86
N ARG A 381 6.67 -11.44 -30.61
CA ARG A 381 7.54 -11.78 -29.47
C ARG A 381 7.04 -11.24 -28.13
N TYR A 382 6.29 -10.13 -28.11
CA TYR A 382 5.79 -9.52 -26.87
C TYR A 382 4.61 -10.28 -26.24
N ASN A 383 3.74 -10.88 -27.04
CA ASN A 383 2.63 -11.68 -26.50
C ASN A 383 3.07 -13.08 -26.06
N LEU A 384 4.13 -13.62 -26.65
CA LEU A 384 4.72 -14.89 -26.20
C LEU A 384 5.52 -14.73 -24.90
N SER A 385 6.21 -13.61 -24.68
CA SER A 385 6.98 -13.39 -23.45
C SER A 385 6.07 -13.23 -22.21
N LEU A 386 4.93 -12.55 -22.33
CA LEU A 386 3.94 -12.46 -21.25
C LEU A 386 3.33 -13.83 -20.92
N LEU A 387 2.94 -14.62 -21.92
CA LEU A 387 2.39 -15.97 -21.69
C LEU A 387 3.42 -16.95 -21.13
N GLN A 388 4.69 -16.83 -21.54
CA GLN A 388 5.78 -17.65 -21.01
C GLN A 388 6.09 -17.28 -19.55
N TYR A 389 6.01 -16.00 -19.19
CA TYR A 389 6.12 -15.54 -17.81
C TYR A 389 4.98 -16.07 -16.94
N TYR A 390 3.75 -16.05 -17.45
CA TYR A 390 2.58 -16.62 -16.77
C TYR A 390 2.65 -18.15 -16.61
N LYS A 391 3.28 -18.87 -17.54
CA LYS A 391 3.54 -20.32 -17.37
C LYS A 391 4.62 -20.59 -16.31
N ASN A 392 5.70 -19.82 -16.31
CA ASN A 392 6.80 -20.01 -15.35
C ASN A 392 6.43 -19.59 -13.92
N CYS A 393 5.55 -18.60 -13.73
CA CYS A 393 5.05 -18.25 -12.40
C CYS A 393 4.09 -19.29 -11.83
N LYS A 394 3.44 -20.10 -12.67
CA LYS A 394 2.51 -21.15 -12.23
C LYS A 394 3.19 -22.46 -11.85
N GLU A 395 4.47 -22.63 -12.20
CA GLU A 395 5.30 -23.78 -11.83
C GLU A 395 6.18 -23.51 -10.60
N LYS A 396 6.26 -22.25 -10.13
CA LYS A 396 7.05 -21.86 -8.94
C LYS A 396 6.22 -21.53 -7.69
N VAL A 397 4.90 -21.70 -7.75
CA VAL A 397 3.94 -21.63 -6.62
C VAL A 397 3.14 -22.92 -6.63
#